data_AF-A0AAU4EPW4-F1
#
_entry.id   AF-A0AAU4EPW4-F1
#
_cell.length_a   1.000
_cell.length_b   1.000
_cell.length_c   1.000
_cell.angle_alpha   90.00
_cell.angle_beta   90.00
_cell.angle_gamma   90.00
#
_symmetry.space_group_name_H-M   'P 1'
#
loop_
_entity.id
_entity.type
_entity.pdbx_description
1 polymer ?
#
loop_
_entity_poly.entity_id
_entity_poly.type
_entity_poly.pdbx_seq_one_letter_code
_entity_poly.pdbx_strand_id
1 'polypeptide(L)'
;MPVLGDLVGLLDDAATQFGFPFWFRTFAELVVAVVLTFILLRVLTAKLFPWLGGALAHPLTQLTRALLVLLLLPDLGASRLARRFGRTPPEIVYGYGSGVVAVVEGVDDLLKRALPKLSLTRAIRPWLLAVLLVTGFLLWNNQDCASGTAPRCASPVQVWLASFDQ
;
A
#
# COMPACT_ATOMS: atom_id res chain seq x y z
N MET A 1 10.84 -11.61 7.00
CA MET A 1 10.03 -12.78 7.39
C MET A 1 10.86 -14.04 7.19
N PRO A 2 11.80 -14.36 8.10
CA PRO A 2 12.62 -15.59 8.00
C PRO A 2 11.80 -16.87 8.28
N VAL A 3 10.83 -16.79 9.19
CA VAL A 3 10.02 -17.93 9.68
C VAL A 3 9.25 -18.68 8.58
N LEU A 4 8.77 -17.97 7.55
CA LEU A 4 8.02 -18.58 6.46
C LEU A 4 8.93 -19.31 5.45
N GLY A 5 10.15 -18.81 5.23
CA GLY A 5 11.16 -19.47 4.41
C GLY A 5 11.63 -20.78 5.05
N ASP A 6 11.90 -20.74 6.36
CA ASP A 6 12.34 -21.92 7.12
C ASP A 6 11.30 -23.05 7.15
N LEU A 7 10.01 -22.68 7.27
CA LEU A 7 8.91 -23.64 7.26
C LEU A 7 8.75 -24.33 5.90
N VAL A 8 8.94 -23.59 4.82
CA VAL A 8 8.87 -24.16 3.45
C VAL A 8 10.12 -24.99 3.15
N GLY A 9 11.30 -24.55 3.61
CA GLY A 9 12.54 -25.34 3.53
C GLY A 9 12.43 -26.67 4.29
N LEU A 10 11.88 -26.67 5.50
CA LEU A 10 11.61 -27.89 6.28
C LEU A 10 10.65 -28.86 5.56
N LEU A 11 9.64 -28.32 4.87
CA LEU A 11 8.70 -29.11 4.07
C LEU A 11 9.38 -29.73 2.85
N ASP A 12 10.27 -29.00 2.17
CA ASP A 12 11.02 -29.51 1.03
C ASP A 12 12.06 -30.58 1.46
N ASP A 13 12.74 -30.37 2.58
CA ASP A 13 13.65 -31.35 3.18
C ASP A 13 12.92 -32.64 3.57
N ALA A 14 11.77 -32.52 4.24
CA ALA A 14 10.93 -33.66 4.58
C ALA A 14 10.46 -34.40 3.32
N ALA A 15 9.98 -33.68 2.30
CA ALA A 15 9.53 -34.30 1.06
C ALA A 15 10.68 -34.98 0.28
N THR A 16 11.90 -34.46 0.41
CA THR A 16 13.12 -35.07 -0.13
C THR A 16 13.44 -36.38 0.58
N GLN A 17 13.31 -36.43 1.90
CA GLN A 17 13.52 -37.65 2.70
C GLN A 17 12.50 -38.75 2.40
N PHE A 18 11.26 -38.38 2.04
CA PHE A 18 10.23 -39.34 1.59
C PHE A 18 10.41 -39.79 0.13
N GLY A 19 11.43 -39.29 -0.59
CA GLY A 19 11.74 -39.72 -1.95
C GLY A 19 10.78 -39.21 -3.02
N PHE A 20 10.03 -38.13 -2.75
CA PHE A 20 9.11 -37.59 -3.75
C PHE A 20 9.87 -37.07 -4.99
N PRO A 21 9.34 -37.27 -6.20
CA PRO A 21 9.96 -36.74 -7.41
C PRO A 21 9.95 -35.20 -7.39
N PHE A 22 10.98 -34.59 -7.97
CA PHE A 22 11.19 -33.14 -7.94
C PHE A 22 9.97 -32.35 -8.43
N TRP A 23 9.35 -32.78 -9.55
CA TRP A 23 8.17 -32.12 -10.11
C TRP A 23 6.99 -32.05 -9.13
N PHE A 24 6.82 -33.08 -8.29
CA PHE A 24 5.74 -33.14 -7.30
C PHE A 24 6.00 -32.19 -6.14
N ARG A 25 7.26 -32.11 -5.68
CA ARG A 25 7.70 -31.15 -4.65
C ARG A 25 7.51 -29.72 -5.09
N THR A 26 8.01 -29.36 -6.27
CA THR A 26 7.86 -28.02 -6.84
C THR A 26 6.39 -27.65 -7.08
N PHE A 27 5.56 -28.60 -7.50
CA PHE A 27 4.13 -28.38 -7.65
C PHE A 27 3.44 -28.12 -6.30
N ALA A 28 3.71 -28.93 -5.29
CA ALA A 28 3.15 -28.76 -3.95
C ALA A 28 3.58 -27.42 -3.33
N GLU A 29 4.85 -27.06 -3.46
CA GLU A 29 5.41 -25.78 -3.04
C GLU A 29 4.72 -24.60 -3.71
N LEU A 30 4.53 -24.65 -5.03
CA LEU A 30 3.79 -23.64 -5.78
C LEU A 30 2.35 -23.50 -5.28
N VAL A 31 1.65 -24.61 -5.07
CA VAL A 31 0.26 -24.61 -4.57
C VAL A 31 0.20 -23.95 -3.20
N VAL A 32 1.11 -24.30 -2.29
CA VAL A 32 1.18 -23.71 -0.94
C VAL A 32 1.49 -22.21 -1.02
N ALA A 33 2.47 -21.81 -1.82
CA ALA A 33 2.83 -20.41 -2.00
C ALA A 33 1.69 -19.57 -2.58
N VAL A 34 0.97 -20.10 -3.58
CA VAL A 34 -0.22 -19.46 -4.16
C VAL A 34 -1.33 -19.31 -3.12
N VAL A 35 -1.62 -20.36 -2.35
CA VAL A 35 -2.65 -20.34 -1.31
C VAL A 35 -2.30 -19.34 -0.21
N LEU A 36 -1.06 -19.36 0.29
CA LEU A 36 -0.60 -18.44 1.32
C LEU A 36 -0.63 -16.99 0.84
N THR A 37 -0.13 -16.72 -0.36
CA THR A 37 -0.17 -15.38 -0.96
C THR A 37 -1.61 -14.91 -1.17
N PHE A 38 -2.51 -15.79 -1.62
CA PHE A 38 -3.93 -15.47 -1.77
C PHE A 38 -4.59 -15.15 -0.41
N ILE A 39 -4.33 -15.95 0.63
CA ILE A 39 -4.83 -15.68 1.98
C ILE A 39 -4.29 -14.35 2.49
N LEU A 40 -2.99 -14.09 2.31
CA LEU A 40 -2.35 -12.85 2.72
C LEU A 40 -2.99 -11.63 2.03
N LEU A 41 -3.12 -11.66 0.71
CA LEU A 41 -3.79 -10.61 -0.07
C LEU A 41 -5.24 -10.41 0.39
N ARG A 42 -5.95 -11.49 0.69
CA ARG A 42 -7.32 -11.43 1.21
C ARG A 42 -7.37 -10.79 2.60
N VAL A 43 -6.45 -11.14 3.50
CA VAL A 43 -6.38 -10.52 4.83
C VAL A 43 -6.01 -9.04 4.73
N LEU A 44 -5.04 -8.70 3.88
CA LEU A 44 -4.64 -7.32 3.63
C LEU A 44 -5.83 -6.49 3.14
N THR A 45 -6.50 -6.94 2.07
CA THR A 45 -7.66 -6.25 1.48
C THR A 45 -8.88 -6.21 2.40
N ALA A 46 -9.15 -7.28 3.16
CA ALA A 46 -10.34 -7.36 4.00
C ALA A 46 -10.20 -6.70 5.38
N LYS A 47 -8.98 -6.65 5.94
CA LYS A 47 -8.70 -6.15 7.30
C LYS A 47 -7.74 -4.97 7.33
N LEU A 48 -6.60 -5.04 6.63
CA LEU A 48 -5.55 -4.02 6.76
C LEU A 48 -5.92 -2.71 6.05
N PHE A 49 -6.37 -2.77 4.80
CA PHE A 49 -6.78 -1.59 4.04
C PHE A 49 -7.91 -0.77 4.71
N PRO A 50 -9.02 -1.38 5.19
CA PRO A 50 -10.05 -0.62 5.89
C PRO A 50 -9.58 -0.08 7.25
N TRP A 51 -8.71 -0.82 7.95
CA TRP A 51 -8.10 -0.32 9.19
C TRP A 51 -7.19 0.88 8.94
N LEU A 52 -6.33 0.81 7.91
CA LEU A 52 -5.49 1.93 7.47
C LEU A 52 -6.34 3.13 7.05
N GLY A 53 -7.42 2.91 6.28
CA GLY A 53 -8.34 3.98 5.90
C GLY A 53 -8.94 4.70 7.11
N GLY A 54 -9.33 3.96 8.15
CA GLY A 54 -9.82 4.57 9.40
C GLY A 54 -8.73 5.25 10.23
N ALA A 55 -7.57 4.60 10.35
CA ALA A 55 -6.45 5.09 11.17
C ALA A 55 -5.77 6.32 10.58
N LEU A 56 -5.66 6.42 9.24
CA LEU A 56 -5.04 7.55 8.55
C LEU A 56 -5.99 8.74 8.36
N ALA A 57 -7.31 8.51 8.35
CA ALA A 57 -8.29 9.59 8.19
C ALA A 57 -8.18 10.67 9.29
N HIS A 58 -8.00 10.25 10.54
CA HIS A 58 -7.92 11.17 11.67
C HIS A 58 -6.66 12.08 11.66
N PRO A 59 -5.42 11.55 11.52
CA PRO A 59 -4.24 12.39 11.45
C PRO A 59 -4.21 13.28 10.21
N LEU A 60 -4.69 12.80 9.04
CA LEU A 60 -4.75 13.61 7.82
C LEU A 60 -5.71 14.79 7.94
N THR A 61 -6.87 14.61 8.57
CA THR A 61 -7.83 15.68 8.82
C THR A 61 -7.33 16.68 9.87
N GLN A 62 -6.57 16.23 10.87
CA GLN A 62 -5.92 17.14 11.82
C GLN A 62 -4.80 17.97 11.15
N LEU A 63 -3.99 17.33 10.31
CA LEU A 63 -2.87 17.99 9.64
C LEU A 63 -3.35 19.06 8.64
N THR A 64 -4.40 18.76 7.88
CA THR A 64 -5.04 19.72 6.96
C THR A 64 -5.64 20.92 7.71
N ARG A 65 -6.30 20.70 8.86
CA ARG A 65 -6.78 21.80 9.71
C ARG A 65 -5.65 22.63 10.31
N ALA A 66 -4.59 21.99 10.79
CA ALA A 66 -3.43 22.69 11.32
C ALA A 66 -2.76 23.55 10.24
N LEU A 67 -2.63 23.01 9.02
CA LEU A 67 -2.10 23.73 7.86
C LEU A 67 -2.97 24.95 7.51
N LEU A 68 -4.30 24.80 7.52
CA LEU A 68 -5.25 25.90 7.29
C LEU A 68 -5.10 27.02 8.32
N VAL A 69 -5.01 26.66 9.61
CA VAL A 69 -4.78 27.64 10.67
C VAL A 69 -3.44 28.35 10.48
N LEU A 70 -2.39 27.62 10.11
CA LEU A 70 -1.07 28.18 9.87
C LEU A 70 -1.04 29.12 8.65
N LEU A 71 -1.75 28.78 7.58
CA LEU A 71 -1.87 29.59 6.35
C LEU A 71 -2.74 30.84 6.55
N LEU A 72 -3.73 30.80 7.44
CA LEU A 72 -4.60 31.95 7.75
C LEU A 72 -4.03 32.87 8.84
N LEU A 73 -3.03 32.42 9.58
CA LEU A 73 -2.37 33.20 10.63
C LEU A 73 -1.76 34.52 10.13
N PRO A 74 -1.05 34.55 8.98
CA PRO A 74 -0.56 35.78 8.36
C PRO A 74 -1.70 36.77 8.02
N ASP A 75 -2.82 36.25 7.53
CA ASP A 75 -4.00 37.01 7.11
C ASP A 75 -4.70 37.67 8.32
N LEU A 76 -4.77 36.91 9.43
CA LEU A 76 -5.28 37.40 10.71
C LEU A 76 -4.34 38.44 11.34
N GLY A 77 -3.03 38.29 11.15
CA GLY A 77 -2.02 39.27 11.53
C GLY A 77 -2.14 40.58 10.74
N ALA A 78 -2.22 40.49 9.42
CA ALA A 78 -2.36 41.64 8.53
C ALA A 78 -3.66 42.41 8.78
N SER A 79 -4.78 41.70 8.97
CA SER A 79 -6.08 42.32 9.25
C SER A 79 -6.13 42.98 10.64
N ARG A 80 -5.53 42.38 11.67
CA ARG A 80 -5.40 43.02 13.00
C ARG A 80 -4.51 44.25 12.95
N LEU A 81 -3.40 44.19 12.22
CA LEU A 81 -2.48 45.32 12.06
C LEU A 81 -3.15 46.49 11.34
N ALA A 82 -3.83 46.23 10.22
CA ALA A 82 -4.58 47.25 9.47
C ALA A 82 -5.65 47.93 10.33
N ARG A 83 -6.42 47.14 11.11
CA ARG A 83 -7.43 47.67 12.04
C ARG A 83 -6.81 48.50 13.17
N ARG A 84 -5.65 48.10 13.69
CA ARG A 84 -4.92 48.87 14.72
C ARG A 84 -4.50 50.25 14.22
N PHE A 85 -4.27 50.39 12.91
CA PHE A 85 -3.97 51.68 12.26
C PHE A 85 -5.23 52.41 11.73
N GLY A 86 -6.44 51.96 12.11
CA GLY A 86 -7.70 52.59 11.70
C GLY A 86 -8.01 52.45 10.21
N ARG A 87 -7.33 51.55 9.49
CA ARG A 87 -7.55 51.30 8.05
C ARG A 87 -8.41 50.06 7.85
N THR A 88 -9.29 50.11 6.86
CA THR A 88 -9.99 48.91 6.36
C THR A 88 -8.98 47.98 5.68
N PRO A 89 -8.92 46.69 6.04
CA PRO A 89 -8.00 45.76 5.43
C PRO A 89 -8.25 45.64 3.92
N PRO A 90 -7.19 45.54 3.10
CA PRO A 90 -7.32 45.51 1.64
C PRO A 90 -8.01 44.22 1.16
N GLU A 91 -8.80 44.34 0.09
CA GLU A 91 -9.64 43.28 -0.47
C GLU A 91 -8.86 42.02 -0.86
N ILE A 92 -7.58 42.18 -1.22
CA ILE A 92 -6.64 41.09 -1.56
C ILE A 92 -6.43 40.12 -0.39
N VAL A 93 -6.48 40.59 0.86
CA VAL A 93 -6.38 39.76 2.09
C VAL A 93 -7.59 38.82 2.16
N TYR A 94 -8.79 39.33 1.87
CA TYR A 94 -10.00 38.51 1.83
C TYR A 94 -9.99 37.50 0.66
N GLY A 95 -9.44 37.89 -0.49
CA GLY A 95 -9.25 37.00 -1.63
C GLY A 95 -8.32 35.82 -1.32
N TYR A 96 -7.18 36.08 -0.67
CA TYR A 96 -6.23 35.04 -0.27
C TYR A 96 -6.86 34.05 0.74
N GLY A 97 -7.49 34.56 1.80
CA GLY A 97 -8.17 33.72 2.79
C GLY A 97 -9.24 32.82 2.17
N SER A 98 -10.05 33.35 1.24
CA SER A 98 -11.07 32.55 0.54
C SER A 98 -10.46 31.46 -0.36
N GLY A 99 -9.34 31.76 -1.03
CA GLY A 99 -8.64 30.79 -1.88
C GLY A 99 -8.02 29.64 -1.07
N VAL A 100 -7.37 29.96 0.06
CA VAL A 100 -6.79 28.96 0.95
C VAL A 100 -7.87 28.04 1.53
N VAL A 101 -9.00 28.62 1.98
CA VAL A 101 -10.13 27.84 2.51
C VAL A 101 -10.69 26.91 1.43
N ALA A 102 -10.94 27.42 0.21
CA ALA A 102 -11.48 26.60 -0.88
C ALA A 102 -10.56 25.43 -1.28
N VAL A 103 -9.24 25.65 -1.29
CA VAL A 103 -8.26 24.59 -1.60
C VAL A 103 -8.24 23.55 -0.48
N VAL A 104 -8.20 23.96 0.80
CA VAL A 104 -8.18 23.01 1.91
C VAL A 104 -9.50 22.25 2.03
N GLU A 105 -10.64 22.91 1.87
CA GLU A 105 -11.95 22.25 1.82
C GLU A 105 -12.04 21.28 0.65
N GLY A 106 -11.52 21.65 -0.52
CA GLY A 106 -11.43 20.76 -1.67
C GLY A 106 -10.57 19.52 -1.40
N VAL A 107 -9.45 19.68 -0.70
CA VAL A 107 -8.57 18.58 -0.29
C VAL A 107 -9.24 17.69 0.77
N ASP A 108 -9.91 18.28 1.76
CA ASP A 108 -10.65 17.55 2.80
C ASP A 108 -11.82 16.76 2.20
N ASP A 109 -12.55 17.34 1.25
CA ASP A 109 -13.61 16.65 0.50
C ASP A 109 -13.06 15.53 -0.39
N LEU A 110 -11.91 15.75 -1.03
CA LEU A 110 -11.24 14.72 -1.83
C LEU A 110 -10.79 13.56 -0.93
N LEU A 111 -10.20 13.85 0.22
CA LEU A 111 -9.80 12.86 1.23
C LEU A 111 -11.01 12.08 1.75
N LYS A 112 -12.09 12.76 2.14
CA LYS A 112 -13.34 12.12 2.58
C LYS A 112 -13.99 11.27 1.50
N ARG A 113 -13.81 11.59 0.22
CA ARG A 113 -14.32 10.78 -0.91
C ARG A 113 -13.37 9.63 -1.29
N ALA A 114 -12.06 9.80 -1.13
CA ALA A 114 -11.04 8.83 -1.52
C ALA A 114 -10.77 7.77 -0.44
N LEU A 115 -10.75 8.15 0.84
CA LEU A 115 -10.55 7.24 1.98
C LEU A 115 -11.59 6.10 2.06
N PRO A 116 -12.91 6.34 1.88
CA PRO A 116 -13.88 5.25 1.81
C PRO A 116 -13.81 4.48 0.48
N LYS A 117 -13.19 5.01 -0.58
CA LYS A 117 -12.89 4.23 -1.79
C LYS A 117 -11.72 3.26 -1.59
N LEU A 118 -10.84 3.51 -0.63
CA LEU A 118 -9.87 2.49 -0.18
C LEU A 118 -10.55 1.34 0.56
N SER A 119 -11.70 1.55 1.20
CA SER A 119 -12.49 0.45 1.79
C SER A 119 -13.31 -0.33 0.74
N LEU A 120 -13.49 0.22 -0.46
CA LEU A 120 -14.01 -0.48 -1.65
C LEU A 120 -13.06 -1.58 -2.17
N THR A 121 -11.82 -1.64 -1.69
CA THR A 121 -10.94 -2.81 -1.89
C THR A 121 -11.54 -4.11 -1.31
N ARG A 122 -12.49 -3.99 -0.37
CA ARG A 122 -13.27 -5.11 0.16
C ARG A 122 -14.20 -5.75 -0.88
N ALA A 123 -14.51 -5.04 -1.97
CA ALA A 123 -15.35 -5.52 -3.07
C ALA A 123 -14.53 -6.13 -4.23
N ILE A 124 -13.19 -6.18 -4.12
CA ILE A 124 -12.36 -6.85 -5.12
C ILE A 124 -12.75 -8.33 -5.12
N ARG A 125 -13.32 -8.78 -6.24
CA ARG A 125 -13.78 -10.15 -6.38
C ARG A 125 -12.58 -11.11 -6.27
N PRO A 126 -12.71 -12.26 -5.60
CA PRO A 126 -11.60 -13.19 -5.39
C PRO A 126 -10.86 -13.60 -6.67
N TRP A 127 -11.57 -13.69 -7.79
CA TRP A 127 -10.98 -14.02 -9.08
C TRP A 127 -10.04 -12.93 -9.61
N LEU A 128 -10.26 -11.64 -9.29
CA LEU A 128 -9.34 -10.57 -9.67
C LEU A 128 -8.01 -10.69 -8.91
N LEU A 129 -8.06 -11.06 -7.63
CA LEU A 129 -6.84 -11.35 -6.86
C LEU A 129 -6.11 -12.56 -7.45
N ALA A 130 -6.85 -13.60 -7.85
CA ALA A 130 -6.27 -14.76 -8.51
C ALA A 130 -5.62 -14.38 -9.86
N VAL A 131 -6.29 -13.59 -10.69
CA VAL A 131 -5.75 -13.10 -11.97
C VAL A 131 -4.50 -12.26 -11.74
N LEU A 132 -4.51 -11.35 -10.77
CA LEU A 132 -3.36 -10.50 -10.46
C LEU A 132 -2.16 -11.33 -9.96
N LEU A 133 -2.43 -12.37 -9.16
CA LEU A 133 -1.41 -13.28 -8.66
C LEU A 133 -0.83 -14.16 -9.77
N VAL A 134 -1.66 -14.70 -10.65
CA VAL A 134 -1.23 -15.45 -11.85
C VAL A 134 -0.43 -14.54 -12.78
N THR A 135 -0.90 -13.31 -13.03
CA THR A 135 -0.21 -12.37 -13.91
C THR A 135 1.14 -11.96 -13.33
N GLY A 136 1.20 -11.66 -12.03
CA GLY A 136 2.46 -11.38 -11.33
C GLY A 136 3.42 -12.55 -11.37
N PHE A 137 2.93 -13.78 -11.16
CA PHE A 137 3.73 -14.99 -11.28
C PHE A 137 4.29 -15.19 -12.69
N LEU A 138 3.46 -15.04 -13.73
CA LEU A 138 3.91 -15.16 -15.13
C LEU A 138 4.92 -14.06 -15.49
N LEU A 139 4.73 -12.84 -15.00
CA LEU A 139 5.63 -11.72 -15.27
C LEU A 139 6.99 -11.93 -14.60
N TRP A 140 6.98 -12.39 -13.35
CA TRP A 140 8.19 -12.75 -12.61
C TRP A 140 8.93 -13.93 -13.27
N ASN A 141 8.21 -14.99 -13.62
CA ASN A 141 8.79 -16.15 -14.31
C ASN A 141 9.42 -15.76 -15.66
N ASN A 142 8.75 -14.89 -16.43
CA ASN A 142 9.28 -14.41 -17.70
C ASN A 142 10.56 -13.58 -17.52
N GLN A 143 10.71 -12.84 -16.43
CA GLN A 143 11.91 -12.05 -16.16
C GLN A 143 13.10 -12.91 -15.72
N ASP A 144 12.88 -13.89 -14.84
CA ASP A 144 13.98 -14.67 -14.24
C ASP A 144 14.34 -15.94 -15.02
N CYS A 145 13.39 -16.56 -15.74
CA CYS A 145 13.66 -17.77 -16.53
C CYS A 145 13.94 -17.48 -18.02
N ALA A 146 13.36 -16.44 -18.62
CA ALA A 146 13.51 -16.18 -20.06
C ALA A 146 14.74 -15.31 -20.41
N SER A 147 15.30 -14.58 -19.45
CA SER A 147 16.42 -13.66 -19.69
C SER A 147 17.80 -14.34 -19.73
N GLY A 148 17.88 -15.66 -19.52
CA GLY A 148 19.12 -16.44 -19.68
C GLY A 148 20.23 -16.12 -18.67
N THR A 149 19.97 -15.27 -17.67
CA THR A 149 20.93 -14.82 -16.66
C THR A 149 21.05 -15.78 -15.47
N ALA A 150 20.06 -16.66 -15.24
CA ALA A 150 20.10 -17.68 -14.20
C ALA A 150 20.44 -19.07 -14.80
N PRO A 151 21.47 -19.79 -14.30
CA PRO A 151 21.95 -21.04 -14.90
C PRO A 151 20.97 -22.22 -14.78
N ARG A 152 19.91 -22.10 -13.97
CA ARG A 152 18.78 -23.03 -13.84
C ARG A 152 17.55 -22.23 -13.42
N CYS A 153 16.38 -22.50 -13.99
CA CYS A 153 15.11 -22.05 -13.42
C CYS A 153 15.00 -22.62 -11.99
N ALA A 154 15.33 -21.80 -11.00
CA ALA A 154 15.28 -22.15 -9.59
C ALA A 154 13.84 -22.03 -9.08
N SER A 155 13.48 -22.82 -8.06
CA SER A 155 12.17 -22.63 -7.44
C SER A 155 12.08 -21.24 -6.78
N PRO A 156 10.89 -20.63 -6.68
CA PRO A 156 10.73 -19.30 -6.08
C PRO A 156 11.29 -19.21 -4.66
N VAL A 157 11.24 -20.32 -3.91
CA VAL A 157 11.76 -20.39 -2.54
C VAL A 157 13.28 -20.49 -2.53
N GLN A 158 13.89 -21.19 -3.48
CA GLN A 158 15.35 -21.18 -3.61
C GLN A 158 15.88 -19.78 -3.90
N VAL A 159 15.21 -19.02 -4.77
CA VAL A 159 15.54 -17.60 -5.03
C VAL A 159 15.34 -16.76 -3.77
N TRP A 160 14.28 -17.01 -3.02
CA TRP A 160 14.00 -16.29 -1.78
C TRP A 160 15.02 -16.58 -0.67
N LEU A 161 15.35 -17.85 -0.44
CA LEU A 161 16.36 -18.26 0.55
C LEU A 161 17.75 -17.70 0.19
N ALA A 162 18.12 -17.76 -1.10
CA ALA A 162 19.38 -17.19 -1.58
C ALA A 162 19.51 -15.67 -1.34
N SER A 163 18.40 -14.94 -1.20
CA SER A 163 18.44 -13.50 -0.88
C SER A 163 18.79 -13.19 0.58
N PHE A 164 18.74 -14.17 1.48
CA PHE A 164 19.11 -14.03 2.89
C PHE A 164 20.55 -14.46 3.21
N ASP A 165 21.20 -15.18 2.28
CA ASP A 165 22.59 -15.62 2.40
C ASP A 165 23.60 -14.59 1.82
N GLN A 166 23.11 -13.44 1.34
CA GLN A 166 23.91 -12.27 0.92
C GLN A 166 23.98 -11.22 2.03
#